data_AF-A0A4W5L410-F1
#
_entry.id   AF-A0A4W5L410-F1
#
_cell.length_a   1.000
_cell.length_b   1.000
_cell.length_c   1.000
_cell.angle_alpha   90.00
_cell.angle_beta   90.00
_cell.angle_gamma   90.00
#
_symmetry.space_group_name_H-M   'P 1'
#
loop_
_entity.id
_entity.type
_entity.pdbx_description
1 polymer ?
#
loop_
_entity_poly.entity_id
_entity_poly.type
_entity_poly.pdbx_seq_one_letter_code
_entity_poly.pdbx_strand_id
1 'polypeptide(L)'
;MTVNLASRMDSTGVSGRIQVPESTSHVLAERGFVRELRGEIYVKGVSERQGNVKTYFVRSRELCSSYVERSVNRAALGLGRNTLSALVFTLVQTRKRETQREANGGFHLLEVS
;
A
#
# COMPACT_ATOMS: atom_id res chain seq x y z
N MET A 1 31.29 6.42 7.57
CA MET A 1 30.67 6.28 8.90
C MET A 1 29.17 6.49 8.75
N THR A 2 28.40 5.41 8.64
CA THR A 2 26.95 5.47 8.32
C THR A 2 26.14 4.45 9.11
N VAL A 3 26.82 3.55 9.84
CA VAL A 3 26.23 2.42 10.56
C VAL A 3 25.69 2.76 11.96
N ASN A 4 26.06 3.91 12.54
CA ASN A 4 25.65 4.26 13.91
C ASN A 4 24.43 5.20 13.97
N LEU A 5 23.89 5.69 12.85
CA LEU A 5 22.72 6.58 12.92
C LEU A 5 21.41 5.80 13.05
N ALA A 6 21.27 4.70 12.31
CA ALA A 6 20.06 3.87 12.33
C ALA A 6 19.76 3.31 13.73
N SER A 7 20.76 2.69 14.38
CA SER A 7 20.60 2.15 15.74
C SER A 7 20.25 3.22 16.77
N ARG A 8 20.70 4.47 16.56
CA ARG A 8 20.39 5.60 17.44
C ARG A 8 18.99 6.14 17.21
N MET A 9 18.49 6.07 15.98
CA MET A 9 17.09 6.37 15.69
C MET A 9 16.17 5.34 16.35
N ASP A 10 16.54 4.05 16.32
CA ASP A 10 15.76 3.02 17.01
C ASP A 10 15.78 3.21 18.53
N SER A 11 16.95 3.49 19.12
CA SER A 11 17.07 3.68 20.58
C SER A 11 16.32 4.89 21.13
N THR A 12 16.10 5.91 20.29
CA THR A 12 15.36 7.13 20.67
C THR A 12 13.95 7.16 20.09
N GLY A 13 13.55 6.06 19.44
CA GLY A 13 12.28 5.92 18.75
C GLY A 13 11.11 5.73 19.71
N VAL A 14 9.90 5.86 19.15
CA VAL A 14 8.64 5.63 19.86
C VAL A 14 7.96 4.42 19.25
N SER A 15 7.47 3.50 20.09
CA SER A 15 6.80 2.29 19.62
C SER A 15 5.63 2.62 18.69
N GLY A 16 5.54 1.88 17.58
CA GLY A 16 4.51 2.09 16.55
C GLY A 16 4.72 3.32 15.67
N ARG A 17 5.83 4.04 15.80
CA ARG A 17 6.19 5.17 14.93
C ARG A 17 7.55 4.97 14.29
N ILE A 18 7.69 5.41 13.04
CA ILE A 18 8.96 5.36 12.31
C ILE A 18 9.62 6.73 12.43
N GLN A 19 10.75 6.79 13.12
CA GLN A 19 11.56 8.01 13.24
C GLN A 19 12.67 8.00 12.19
N VAL A 20 12.84 9.12 11.50
CA VAL A 20 13.88 9.29 10.47
C VAL A 20 14.59 10.64 10.62
N PRO A 21 15.87 10.75 10.21
CA PRO A 21 16.56 12.05 10.14
C PRO A 21 16.01 12.89 8.97
N GLU A 22 16.29 14.20 9.00
CA GLU A 22 15.84 15.17 7.99
C GLU A 22 16.17 14.77 6.54
N SER A 23 17.38 14.28 6.28
CA SER A 23 17.80 13.83 4.94
C SER A 23 16.91 12.71 4.40
N THR A 24 16.63 11.69 5.22
CA THR A 24 15.74 10.59 4.85
C THR A 24 14.28 11.04 4.75
N SER A 25 13.86 11.95 5.62
CA SER A 25 12.52 12.55 5.60
C SER A 25 12.22 13.25 4.28
N HIS A 26 13.20 13.95 3.69
CA HIS A 26 13.05 14.61 2.40
C HIS A 26 12.77 13.61 1.27
N VAL A 27 13.57 12.54 1.19
CA VAL A 27 13.40 11.49 0.17
C VAL A 27 12.06 10.77 0.31
N LEU A 28 11.58 10.57 1.55
CA LEU A 28 10.26 9.95 1.78
C LEU A 28 9.12 10.90 1.43
N ALA A 29 9.26 12.21 1.69
CA ALA A 29 8.27 13.21 1.29
C ALA A 29 8.10 13.25 -0.23
N GLU A 30 9.20 13.22 -1.00
CA GLU A 30 9.17 13.13 -2.47
C GLU A 30 8.42 11.89 -2.98
N ARG A 31 8.43 10.80 -2.22
CA ARG A 31 7.73 9.55 -2.54
C ARG A 31 6.26 9.54 -2.09
N GLY A 32 5.76 10.65 -1.53
CA GLY A 32 4.38 10.84 -1.10
C GLY A 32 4.08 10.37 0.32
N PHE A 33 5.11 10.09 1.14
CA PHE A 33 4.89 9.80 2.56
C PHE A 33 4.65 11.10 3.34
N VAL A 34 3.72 11.03 4.29
CA VAL A 34 3.48 12.15 5.21
C VAL A 34 4.55 12.14 6.29
N ARG A 35 5.13 13.31 6.54
CA ARG A 35 6.11 13.53 7.61
C ARG A 35 5.59 14.52 8.64
N GLU A 36 5.88 14.24 9.89
CA GLU A 36 5.54 15.09 11.04
C GLU A 36 6.84 15.47 11.75
N LEU A 37 7.06 16.77 11.98
CA LEU A 37 8.24 17.23 12.72
C LEU A 37 8.15 16.71 14.16
N ARG A 38 9.15 15.95 14.58
CA ARG A 38 9.27 15.52 15.98
C ARG A 38 10.04 16.55 16.80
N GLY A 39 11.10 17.09 16.22
CA GLY A 39 12.04 17.98 16.89
C GLY A 39 13.49 17.54 16.69
N GLU A 40 14.38 18.17 17.45
CA GLU A 40 15.81 17.93 17.38
C GLU A 40 16.26 16.99 18.49
N ILE A 41 17.20 16.11 18.18
CA ILE A 41 17.81 15.22 19.17
C ILE A 41 19.32 15.25 19.10
N TYR A 42 19.93 15.00 20.25
CA TYR A 42 21.36 14.81 20.35
C TYR A 42 21.72 13.38 19.93
N VAL A 43 22.58 13.26 18.91
CA VAL A 43 23.13 11.99 18.46
C VAL A 43 24.64 12.03 18.63
N LYS A 44 25.15 11.27 19.60
CA LYS A 44 26.59 11.20 19.89
C LYS A 44 27.40 10.93 18.62
N GLY A 45 28.46 11.72 18.41
CA GLY A 45 29.32 11.69 17.22
C GLY A 45 28.82 12.49 16.01
N VAL A 46 27.50 12.60 15.78
CA VAL A 46 26.93 13.47 14.74
C VAL A 46 26.78 14.89 15.29
N SER A 47 26.14 15.01 16.46
CA SER A 47 25.85 16.31 17.05
C SER A 47 27.06 17.06 17.58
N GLU A 48 28.15 16.35 17.84
CA GLU A 48 29.45 16.94 18.19
C GLU A 48 30.09 17.67 17.00
N ARG A 49 29.74 17.32 15.75
CA ARG A 49 30.32 17.91 14.54
C ARG A 49 29.38 18.86 13.81
N GLN A 50 28.08 18.57 13.86
CA GLN A 50 27.06 19.21 13.03
C GLN A 50 25.88 19.79 13.84
N GLY A 51 25.91 19.68 15.17
CA GLY A 51 24.81 20.11 16.02
C GLY A 51 23.65 19.11 16.08
N ASN A 52 22.57 19.49 16.76
CA ASN A 52 21.46 18.57 16.98
C ASN A 52 20.83 18.11 15.66
N VAL A 53 20.42 16.84 15.62
CA VAL A 53 19.85 16.24 14.41
C VAL A 53 18.35 16.44 14.43
N LYS A 54 17.82 17.11 13.41
CA LYS A 54 16.38 17.26 13.22
C LYS A 54 15.77 15.93 12.77
N THR A 55 14.70 15.52 13.43
CA THR A 55 14.02 14.24 13.20
C THR A 55 12.55 14.41 12.93
N TYR A 56 12.01 13.45 12.19
CA TYR A 56 10.64 13.40 11.75
C TYR A 56 10.04 12.04 12.03
N PHE A 57 8.75 12.01 12.31
CA PHE A 57 7.97 10.78 12.22
C PHE A 57 7.38 10.64 10.83
N VAL A 58 7.41 9.43 10.29
CA VAL A 58 6.83 9.11 8.98
C VAL A 58 5.56 8.32 9.19
N ARG A 59 4.50 8.71 8.49
CA ARG A 59 3.21 8.03 8.46
C ARG A 59 3.00 7.40 7.09
N SER A 60 1.92 6.61 6.95
CA SER A 60 1.57 5.99 5.68
C SER A 60 1.44 7.02 4.56
N ARG A 61 1.64 6.56 3.32
CA ARG A 61 1.39 7.35 2.13
C ARG A 61 -0.08 7.80 2.12
N GLU A 62 -0.34 9.06 1.78
CA GLU A 62 -1.70 9.45 1.43
C GLU A 62 -2.06 8.71 0.13
N LEU A 63 -2.95 7.73 0.23
CA LEU A 63 -3.35 6.85 -0.87
C LEU A 63 -3.96 7.61 -2.07
N CYS A 64 -4.18 8.92 -1.96
CA CYS A 64 -4.80 9.74 -2.99
C CYS A 64 -3.99 9.88 -4.29
N SER A 65 -2.70 9.52 -4.32
CA SER A 65 -1.90 9.67 -5.56
C SER A 65 -1.62 8.37 -6.33
N SER A 66 -1.58 7.18 -5.70
CA SER A 66 -1.26 5.92 -6.42
C SER A 66 -2.21 4.76 -6.16
N TYR A 67 -3.09 4.86 -5.16
CA TYR A 67 -4.18 3.90 -5.03
C TYR A 67 -5.29 4.26 -6.00
N VAL A 68 -5.53 5.55 -6.23
CA VAL A 68 -6.51 6.01 -7.23
C VAL A 68 -6.12 5.52 -8.62
N GLU A 69 -4.87 5.62 -9.06
CA GLU A 69 -4.48 5.20 -10.43
C GLU A 69 -4.54 3.68 -10.66
N ARG A 70 -4.24 2.88 -9.63
CA ARG A 70 -4.43 1.42 -9.66
C ARG A 70 -5.89 1.00 -9.44
N SER A 71 -6.67 1.87 -8.79
CA SER A 71 -8.10 1.71 -8.55
C SER A 71 -8.93 2.13 -9.75
N VAL A 72 -8.56 3.14 -10.54
CA VAL A 72 -9.36 3.61 -11.69
C VAL A 72 -9.48 2.49 -12.74
N ASN A 73 -8.41 1.71 -12.92
CA ASN A 73 -8.43 0.49 -13.75
C ASN A 73 -9.31 -0.65 -13.17
N ARG A 74 -9.71 -0.60 -11.89
CA ARG A 74 -10.69 -1.52 -11.28
C ARG A 74 -12.06 -0.90 -11.01
N ALA A 75 -12.15 0.43 -10.95
CA ALA A 75 -13.33 1.22 -10.61
C ALA A 75 -14.18 1.57 -11.83
N ALA A 76 -13.66 1.35 -13.05
CA ALA A 76 -14.48 1.35 -14.27
C ALA A 76 -15.57 0.24 -14.25
N LEU A 77 -15.57 -0.65 -13.26
CA LEU A 77 -16.56 -1.72 -13.11
C LEU A 77 -17.20 -1.72 -11.71
N GLY A 78 -17.92 -0.64 -11.40
CA GLY A 78 -19.15 -0.66 -10.60
C GLY A 78 -19.08 -1.17 -9.15
N LEU A 79 -19.26 -0.24 -8.21
CA LEU A 79 -19.84 -0.44 -6.87
C LEU A 79 -19.21 -1.53 -6.00
N GLY A 80 -18.27 -1.16 -5.12
CA GLY A 80 -17.99 -1.87 -3.84
C GLY A 80 -17.92 -3.40 -3.89
N ARG A 81 -17.27 -3.97 -4.93
CA ARG A 81 -17.21 -5.42 -5.21
C ARG A 81 -16.30 -6.23 -4.28
N ASN A 82 -15.89 -5.65 -3.18
CA ASN A 82 -15.05 -6.28 -2.16
C ASN A 82 -15.87 -6.72 -0.93
N THR A 83 -17.20 -6.84 -1.08
CA THR A 83 -18.05 -7.51 -0.11
C THR A 83 -18.17 -9.00 -0.45
N LEU A 84 -18.19 -9.85 0.57
CA LEU A 84 -18.36 -11.30 0.40
C LEU A 84 -19.65 -11.63 -0.36
N SER A 85 -20.72 -10.88 -0.11
CA SER A 85 -22.01 -11.04 -0.78
C SER A 85 -21.94 -10.81 -2.29
N ALA A 86 -21.20 -9.81 -2.76
CA ALA A 86 -21.04 -9.52 -4.18
C ALA A 86 -20.28 -10.64 -4.93
N LEU A 87 -19.24 -11.20 -4.30
CA LEU A 87 -18.47 -12.31 -4.88
C LEU A 87 -19.30 -13.60 -4.93
N VAL A 88 -19.98 -13.94 -3.83
CA VAL A 88 -20.84 -15.13 -3.76
C VAL A 88 -21.96 -15.04 -4.80
N PHE A 89 -22.64 -13.90 -4.91
CA PHE A 89 -23.68 -13.70 -5.91
C PHE A 89 -23.15 -13.90 -7.33
N THR A 90 -21.98 -13.33 -7.66
CA THR A 90 -21.36 -13.48 -8.98
C THR A 90 -21.02 -14.94 -9.29
N LEU A 91 -20.43 -15.67 -8.34
CA LEU A 91 -20.06 -17.08 -8.49
C LEU A 91 -21.28 -17.98 -8.69
N VAL A 92 -22.35 -17.78 -7.90
CA VAL A 92 -23.60 -18.54 -8.00
C VAL A 92 -24.26 -18.32 -9.35
N GLN A 93 -24.33 -17.07 -9.82
CA GLN A 93 -24.92 -16.75 -11.13
C GLN A 93 -24.12 -17.36 -12.28
N THR A 94 -22.78 -17.41 -12.15
CA THR A 94 -21.89 -18.04 -13.15
C THR A 94 -22.15 -19.54 -13.23
N ARG A 95 -22.20 -20.24 -12.09
CA ARG A 95 -22.48 -21.68 -12.04
C ARG A 95 -23.87 -22.04 -12.54
N LYS A 96 -24.89 -21.26 -12.18
CA LYS A 96 -26.26 -21.52 -12.66
C LYS A 96 -26.35 -21.43 -14.20
N ARG A 97 -25.53 -20.58 -14.83
CA ARG A 97 -25.42 -20.49 -16.28
C ARG A 97 -24.72 -21.70 -16.90
N GLU A 98 -23.75 -22.29 -16.23
CA GLU A 98 -23.09 -23.53 -16.68
C GLU A 98 -24.05 -24.70 -16.64
N THR A 99 -24.78 -24.88 -15.52
CA THR A 99 -25.79 -25.94 -15.41
C THR A 99 -26.95 -25.75 -16.40
N GLN A 100 -27.36 -24.50 -16.70
CA GLN A 100 -28.36 -24.25 -17.75
C GLN A 100 -27.83 -24.53 -19.16
N ARG A 101 -26.53 -24.34 -19.43
CA ARG A 101 -25.92 -24.68 -20.73
C ARG A 101 -25.83 -26.19 -20.92
N GLU A 102 -25.52 -26.93 -19.87
CA GLU A 102 -25.53 -28.39 -19.86
C GLU A 102 -26.96 -28.94 -20.02
N ALA A 103 -27.96 -28.30 -19.38
CA ALA A 103 -29.36 -28.70 -19.48
C ALA A 103 -30.02 -28.34 -20.83
N ASN A 104 -29.58 -27.27 -21.52
CA ASN A 104 -30.20 -26.80 -22.77
C ASN A 104 -29.63 -27.43 -24.06
N GLY A 105 -28.84 -28.51 -23.95
CA GLY A 105 -28.47 -29.36 -25.09
C GLY A 105 -27.42 -28.76 -26.01
N GLY A 106 -26.20 -29.29 -25.99
CA GLY A 106 -25.12 -28.80 -26.83
C GLY A 106 -24.16 -29.87 -27.31
N PHE A 107 -24.60 -30.78 -28.20
CA PHE A 107 -23.75 -31.45 -29.18
C PHE A 107 -24.57 -31.79 -30.44
N HIS A 108 -24.43 -31.01 -31.51
CA HIS A 108 -24.84 -31.42 -32.86
C HIS A 108 -23.59 -31.92 -33.59
N LEU A 109 -23.52 -33.24 -33.81
CA LEU A 109 -22.52 -33.89 -34.65
C LEU A 109 -22.81 -33.48 -36.10
N LEU A 110 -21.88 -32.78 -36.75
CA LEU A 110 -21.89 -32.63 -38.21
C LEU A 110 -21.08 -33.79 -38.80
N GLU A 111 -21.78 -34.84 -39.19
CA GLU A 111 -21.24 -35.88 -40.06
C GLU A 111 -21.14 -35.31 -41.47
N VAL A 112 -19.91 -35.14 -41.95
CA VAL A 112 -19.60 -34.68 -43.32
C VAL A 112 -19.65 -35.90 -44.23
N SER A 113 -20.56 -35.89 -45.21
CA SER A 113 -20.55 -36.79 -46.39
C SER A 113 -19.67 -36.22 -47.50
#